data_AF-A0A969BAG6-F1
#
_entry.id   AF-A0A969BAG6-F1
#
_cell.length_a   1.000
_cell.length_b   1.000
_cell.length_c   1.000
_cell.angle_alpha   90.00
_cell.angle_beta   90.00
_cell.angle_gamma   90.00
#
_symmetry.space_group_name_H-M   'P 1'
#
loop_
_entity.id
_entity.type
_entity.pdbx_description
1 polymer ?
#
loop_
_entity_poly.entity_id
_entity_poly.type
_entity_poly.pdbx_seq_one_letter_code
_entity_poly.pdbx_strand_id
1 'polypeptide(L)'
;MLQRNIHLDYLKFALSILVVAIHVPIAQNATVSYFIQDSLPRLAVPVFYIVNGYFLPNMLNGQAKLVRLMKRLLLLYAVWMVIYLPFYFDRFKVSWLFTGYHHLWYVAALMEAIMLLWLLKKVLKSERSILIIGLALFFTGWAIQMLRILDCPVPYANVVYVNSFTRNFLFLSFPYIAIGYFLRHAQLEKRWPACWLQSRLLYMPRLVPCLWQRLLFAII
;
A
#
# COMPACT_ATOMS: atom_id res chain seq x y z
N MET A 1 -3.00 7.95 25.06
CA MET A 1 -2.09 8.23 23.92
C MET A 1 -1.41 6.92 23.56
N LEU A 2 -1.33 6.55 22.27
CA LEU A 2 -0.47 5.44 21.88
C LEU A 2 0.97 5.85 22.19
N GLN A 3 1.69 5.05 22.99
CA GLN A 3 3.11 5.28 23.23
C GLN A 3 3.88 5.22 21.91
N ARG A 4 4.87 6.10 21.76
CA ARG A 4 5.77 6.10 20.61
C ARG A 4 6.52 4.77 20.56
N ASN A 5 6.48 4.10 19.41
CA ASN A 5 7.17 2.84 19.20
C ASN A 5 8.43 3.07 18.34
N ILE A 6 9.60 3.01 18.97
CA ILE A 6 10.89 3.26 18.32
C ILE A 6 11.21 2.25 17.21
N HIS A 7 10.77 1.00 17.34
CA HIS A 7 10.98 -0.03 16.32
C HIS A 7 10.20 0.28 15.04
N LEU A 8 9.00 0.87 15.19
CA LEU A 8 8.20 1.32 14.05
C LEU A 8 8.86 2.50 13.34
N ASP A 9 9.52 3.39 14.08
CA ASP A 9 10.26 4.51 13.50
C ASP A 9 11.45 4.00 12.66
N TYR A 10 12.23 3.05 13.18
CA TYR A 10 13.31 2.40 12.43
C TYR A 10 12.81 1.66 11.18
N LEU A 11 11.69 0.94 11.29
CA LEU A 11 11.08 0.28 10.15
C LEU A 11 10.71 1.29 9.06
N LYS A 12 10.01 2.38 9.42
CA LYS A 12 9.63 3.43 8.46
C LYS A 12 10.85 4.09 7.80
N PHE A 13 11.92 4.30 8.57
CA PHE A 13 13.16 4.83 8.03
C PHE A 13 13.76 3.88 6.97
N ALA A 14 13.87 2.58 7.28
CA ALA A 14 14.35 1.57 6.34
C ALA A 14 13.46 1.47 5.09
N LEU A 15 12.13 1.48 5.26
CA LEU A 15 11.18 1.47 4.14
C LEU A 15 11.28 2.73 3.28
N SER A 16 11.62 3.89 3.86
CA SER A 16 11.80 5.12 3.09
C SER A 16 13.03 5.05 2.18
N ILE A 17 14.12 4.43 2.63
CA ILE A 17 15.30 4.14 1.81
C ILE A 17 14.92 3.23 0.63
N LEU A 18 14.12 2.20 0.91
CA LEU A 18 13.60 1.29 -0.11
C LEU A 18 12.77 2.04 -1.17
N VAL A 19 11.91 2.98 -0.78
CA VAL A 19 11.16 3.82 -1.74
C VAL A 19 12.08 4.67 -2.62
N VAL A 20 13.22 5.13 -2.12
CA VAL A 20 14.20 5.84 -2.96
C VAL A 20 14.92 4.87 -3.90
N ALA A 21 15.25 3.66 -3.42
CA ALA A 21 16.02 2.67 -4.17
C ALA A 21 15.33 2.20 -5.46
N ILE A 22 13.99 2.21 -5.55
CA ILE A 22 13.27 1.87 -6.80
C ILE A 22 13.38 2.96 -7.89
N HIS A 23 13.81 4.17 -7.53
CA HIS A 23 13.91 5.30 -8.46
C HIS A 23 15.36 5.65 -8.84
N VAL A 24 16.34 5.00 -8.21
CA VAL A 24 17.76 5.25 -8.46
C VAL A 24 18.40 3.97 -9.00
N PRO A 25 19.07 4.02 -10.17
CA PRO A 25 19.79 2.88 -10.71
C PRO A 25 21.11 2.68 -9.94
N ILE A 26 21.03 1.97 -8.80
CA ILE A 26 22.15 1.80 -7.85
C ILE A 26 23.13 0.69 -8.27
N ALA A 27 22.67 -0.29 -9.05
CA ALA A 27 23.44 -1.47 -9.41
C ALA A 27 23.42 -1.71 -10.91
N GLN A 28 24.61 -1.94 -11.49
CA GLN A 28 24.79 -2.30 -12.90
C GLN A 28 24.61 -3.81 -13.15
N ASN A 29 24.80 -4.63 -12.12
CA ASN A 29 24.58 -6.07 -12.21
C ASN A 29 23.07 -6.39 -12.21
N ALA A 30 22.60 -7.14 -13.20
CA ALA A 30 21.18 -7.45 -13.38
C ALA A 30 20.53 -8.15 -12.18
N THR A 31 21.23 -9.11 -11.56
CA THR A 31 20.73 -9.83 -10.39
C THR A 31 20.63 -8.92 -9.17
N VAL A 32 21.66 -8.13 -8.91
CA VAL A 32 21.67 -7.17 -7.79
C VAL A 32 20.62 -6.09 -8.00
N SER A 33 20.49 -5.58 -9.23
CA SER A 33 19.46 -4.61 -9.60
C SER A 33 18.05 -5.17 -9.40
N TYR A 34 17.80 -6.42 -9.81
CA TYR A 34 16.53 -7.09 -9.59
C TYR A 34 16.15 -7.19 -8.11
N PHE A 35 17.09 -7.54 -7.24
CA PHE A 35 16.79 -7.62 -5.80
C PHE A 35 16.64 -6.26 -5.13
N ILE A 36 17.58 -5.34 -5.38
CA ILE A 36 17.72 -4.09 -4.63
C ILE A 36 16.85 -2.95 -5.18
N GLN A 37 16.53 -2.96 -6.47
CA GLN A 37 15.74 -1.88 -7.11
C GLN A 37 14.32 -2.34 -7.47
N ASP A 38 14.11 -3.62 -7.75
CA ASP A 38 12.80 -4.12 -8.17
C ASP A 38 12.07 -4.87 -7.06
N SER A 39 12.64 -5.93 -6.50
CA SER A 39 11.91 -6.85 -5.62
C SER A 39 11.71 -6.33 -4.19
N LEU A 40 12.80 -5.94 -3.52
CA LEU A 40 12.76 -5.55 -2.11
C LEU A 40 12.06 -4.19 -1.91
N PRO A 41 12.33 -3.15 -2.73
CA PRO A 41 11.65 -1.85 -2.61
C PRO A 41 10.13 -1.88 -2.70
N ARG A 42 9.62 -2.79 -3.52
CA ARG A 42 8.19 -2.96 -3.77
C ARG A 42 7.41 -3.31 -2.49
N LEU A 43 8.05 -3.91 -1.49
CA LEU A 43 7.44 -4.18 -0.18
C LEU A 43 7.11 -2.90 0.61
N ALA A 44 7.78 -1.78 0.34
CA ALA A 44 7.63 -0.58 1.16
C ALA A 44 6.20 -0.03 1.13
N VAL A 45 5.59 0.06 -0.05
CA VAL A 45 4.24 0.62 -0.22
C VAL A 45 3.17 -0.20 0.53
N PRO A 46 3.07 -1.55 0.34
CA PRO A 46 2.20 -2.40 1.13
C PRO A 46 2.38 -2.26 2.64
N VAL A 47 3.64 -2.26 3.11
CA VAL A 47 3.91 -2.17 4.55
C VAL A 47 3.51 -0.80 5.11
N PHE A 48 3.76 0.29 4.38
CA PHE A 48 3.27 1.61 4.77
C PHE A 48 1.75 1.65 4.86
N TYR A 49 1.02 1.04 3.91
CA TYR A 49 -0.44 0.95 3.99
C TYR A 49 -0.94 0.15 5.19
N ILE A 50 -0.33 -1.01 5.49
CA ILE A 50 -0.66 -1.81 6.68
C ILE A 50 -0.43 -1.00 7.96
N VAL A 51 0.72 -0.31 8.06
CA VAL A 51 1.05 0.53 9.22
C VAL A 51 0.03 1.66 9.37
N ASN A 52 -0.32 2.36 8.28
CA ASN A 52 -1.35 3.39 8.33
C ASN A 52 -2.71 2.83 8.77
N GLY A 53 -3.14 1.70 8.19
CA GLY A 53 -4.38 1.02 8.56
C GLY A 53 -4.43 0.59 10.04
N TYR A 54 -3.30 0.13 10.58
CA TYR A 54 -3.19 -0.29 11.99
C TYR A 54 -3.41 0.87 12.97
N PHE A 55 -2.93 2.07 12.65
CA PHE A 55 -3.10 3.25 13.52
C PHE A 55 -4.39 4.04 13.27
N LEU A 56 -5.12 3.71 12.21
CA LEU A 56 -6.33 4.40 11.77
C LEU A 56 -7.54 4.30 12.72
N PRO A 57 -7.84 3.17 13.41
CA PRO A 57 -9.05 3.03 14.24
C PRO A 57 -9.27 4.16 15.24
N ASN A 58 -8.19 4.61 15.89
CA ASN A 58 -8.24 5.69 16.87
C ASN A 58 -8.64 7.05 16.25
N MET A 59 -8.36 7.22 14.96
CA MET A 59 -8.69 8.41 14.18
C MET A 59 -10.09 8.32 13.56
N LEU A 60 -10.61 7.12 13.33
CA LEU A 60 -11.94 6.88 12.75
C LEU A 60 -13.10 6.93 13.74
N ASN A 61 -12.84 7.05 15.04
CA ASN A 61 -13.88 7.07 16.08
C ASN A 61 -14.60 8.43 16.23
N GLY A 62 -14.38 9.37 15.31
CA GLY A 62 -15.11 10.63 15.27
C GLY A 62 -14.90 11.39 13.96
N GLN A 63 -15.98 11.96 13.41
CA GLN A 63 -15.94 12.66 12.13
C GLN A 63 -14.94 13.83 12.14
N ALA A 64 -14.85 14.58 13.23
CA ALA A 64 -13.88 15.67 13.38
C ALA A 64 -12.42 15.20 13.30
N LYS A 65 -12.11 14.01 13.85
CA LYS A 65 -10.75 13.43 13.79
C LYS A 65 -10.40 12.96 12.37
N LEU A 66 -11.36 12.33 11.69
CA LEU A 66 -11.21 11.97 10.27
C LEU A 66 -10.96 13.21 9.41
N VAL A 67 -11.77 14.25 9.55
CA VAL A 67 -11.60 15.51 8.79
C VAL A 67 -10.23 16.13 9.05
N ARG A 68 -9.76 16.12 10.31
CA ARG A 68 -8.42 16.61 10.65
C ARG A 68 -7.32 15.80 9.96
N LEU A 69 -7.44 14.47 9.95
CA LEU A 69 -6.51 13.59 9.24
C LEU A 69 -6.51 13.88 7.73
N MET A 70 -7.69 13.93 7.11
CA MET A 70 -7.84 14.21 5.69
C MET A 70 -7.27 15.58 5.32
N LYS A 71 -7.52 16.64 6.12
CA LYS A 71 -6.92 17.96 5.91
C LYS A 71 -5.40 17.92 5.99
N ARG A 72 -4.83 17.18 6.94
CA ARG A 72 -3.37 17.02 7.05
C ARG A 72 -2.78 16.32 5.83
N LEU A 73 -3.40 15.23 5.36
CA LEU A 73 -2.95 14.51 4.16
C LEU A 73 -3.12 15.34 2.90
N LEU A 74 -4.23 16.07 2.77
CA LEU A 74 -4.50 16.96 1.65
C LEU A 74 -3.50 18.12 1.60
N LEU A 75 -3.19 18.73 2.73
CA LEU A 75 -2.17 19.78 2.81
C LEU A 75 -0.79 19.25 2.41
N LEU A 76 -0.40 18.08 2.93
CA LEU A 76 0.84 17.42 2.54
C LEU A 76 0.88 17.17 1.02
N TYR A 77 -0.20 16.61 0.48
CA TYR A 77 -0.34 16.34 -0.94
C TYR A 77 -0.24 17.61 -1.78
N ALA A 78 -0.98 18.66 -1.43
CA ALA A 78 -1.00 19.92 -2.16
C ALA A 78 0.38 20.62 -2.15
N VAL A 79 1.04 20.67 -0.99
CA VAL A 79 2.39 21.24 -0.86
C VAL A 79 3.37 20.51 -1.78
N TRP A 80 3.35 19.18 -1.77
CA TRP A 80 4.26 18.41 -2.62
C TRP A 80 3.89 18.46 -4.10
N MET A 81 2.61 18.57 -4.46
CA MET A 81 2.19 18.82 -5.85
C MET A 81 2.78 20.14 -6.35
N VAL A 82 2.76 21.20 -5.53
CA VAL A 82 3.36 22.50 -5.89
C VAL A 82 4.88 22.41 -5.97
N ILE A 83 5.53 21.78 -5.00
CA ILE A 83 7.00 21.58 -5.02
C ILE A 83 7.43 20.83 -6.28
N TYR A 84 6.64 19.83 -6.71
CA TYR A 84 6.95 19.07 -7.91
C TYR A 84 6.53 19.73 -9.22
N LEU A 85 5.77 20.83 -9.18
CA LEU A 85 5.25 21.50 -10.37
C LEU A 85 6.31 21.79 -11.44
N PRO A 86 7.53 22.29 -11.11
CA PRO A 86 8.56 22.53 -12.12
C PRO A 86 8.97 21.28 -12.91
N PHE A 87 8.83 20.08 -12.35
CA PHE A 87 9.22 18.84 -13.02
C PHE A 87 8.17 18.34 -14.02
N TYR A 88 6.92 18.82 -13.91
CA TYR A 88 5.80 18.27 -14.68
C TYR A 88 4.92 19.32 -15.35
N PHE A 89 5.24 20.61 -15.22
CA PHE A 89 4.46 21.72 -15.74
C PHE A 89 4.07 21.51 -17.21
N ASP A 90 5.04 21.23 -18.08
CA ASP A 90 4.82 21.04 -19.52
C ASP A 90 4.05 19.76 -19.87
N ARG A 91 3.94 18.83 -18.92
CA ARG A 91 3.26 17.53 -19.11
C ARG A 91 2.02 17.41 -18.23
N PHE A 92 1.53 18.52 -17.67
CA PHE A 92 0.45 18.51 -16.70
C PHE A 92 -0.80 17.82 -17.23
N LYS A 93 -1.32 16.87 -16.44
CA LYS A 93 -2.62 16.24 -16.67
C LYS A 93 -3.54 16.59 -15.53
N VAL A 94 -4.76 17.03 -15.84
CA VAL A 94 -5.79 17.34 -14.83
C VAL A 94 -6.05 16.13 -13.91
N SER A 95 -5.95 14.91 -14.44
CA SER A 95 -6.08 13.69 -13.65
C SER A 95 -5.06 13.58 -12.52
N TRP A 96 -3.87 14.16 -12.65
CA TRP A 96 -2.84 14.16 -11.61
C TRP A 96 -3.22 14.98 -10.38
N LEU A 97 -4.19 15.89 -10.47
CA LEU A 97 -4.74 16.54 -9.28
C LEU A 97 -5.40 15.53 -8.35
N PHE A 98 -5.94 14.44 -8.90
CA PHE A 98 -6.62 13.39 -8.15
C PHE A 98 -5.72 12.18 -7.92
N THR A 99 -4.93 11.77 -8.93
CA THR A 99 -4.10 10.56 -8.84
C THR A 99 -2.69 10.80 -8.32
N GLY A 100 -2.25 12.06 -8.19
CA GLY A 100 -0.88 12.43 -7.81
C GLY A 100 0.15 12.28 -8.94
N TYR A 101 1.16 13.14 -8.92
CA TYR A 101 2.36 13.02 -9.77
C TYR A 101 3.41 12.11 -9.11
N HIS A 102 3.96 11.16 -9.88
CA HIS A 102 4.96 10.17 -9.41
C HIS A 102 4.58 9.60 -8.04
N HIS A 103 5.44 9.69 -7.03
CA HIS A 103 5.26 9.09 -5.70
C HIS A 103 4.02 9.59 -4.95
N LEU A 104 3.44 10.73 -5.34
CA LEU A 104 2.25 11.29 -4.69
C LEU A 104 0.98 10.46 -4.89
N TRP A 105 1.01 9.52 -5.84
CA TRP A 105 -0.06 8.53 -6.01
C TRP A 105 -0.36 7.77 -4.71
N TYR A 106 0.67 7.53 -3.88
CA TYR A 106 0.51 6.88 -2.59
C TYR A 106 -0.40 7.68 -1.65
N VAL A 107 -0.19 8.99 -1.56
CA VAL A 107 -0.94 9.85 -0.61
C VAL A 107 -2.37 10.03 -1.09
N ALA A 108 -2.58 10.19 -2.40
CA ALA A 108 -3.93 10.23 -3.00
C ALA A 108 -4.70 8.94 -2.71
N ALA A 109 -4.12 7.78 -3.06
CA ALA A 109 -4.75 6.49 -2.85
C ALA A 109 -4.97 6.16 -1.36
N LEU A 110 -4.08 6.62 -0.48
CA LEU A 110 -4.26 6.53 0.98
C LEU A 110 -5.53 7.28 1.44
N MET A 111 -5.75 8.51 0.96
CA MET A 111 -6.94 9.29 1.32
C MET A 111 -8.22 8.59 0.86
N GLU A 112 -8.25 8.13 -0.40
CA GLU A 112 -9.39 7.42 -0.98
C GLU A 112 -9.69 6.11 -0.23
N ALA A 113 -8.66 5.32 0.09
CA ALA A 113 -8.82 4.08 0.83
C ALA A 113 -9.25 4.29 2.29
N ILE A 114 -8.78 5.36 2.96
CA ILE A 114 -9.27 5.73 4.30
C ILE A 114 -10.75 6.10 4.25
N MET A 115 -11.17 6.85 3.23
CA MET A 115 -12.56 7.23 3.04
C MET A 115 -13.45 6.00 2.81
N LEU A 116 -13.02 5.08 1.95
CA LEU A 116 -13.71 3.81 1.71
C LEU A 116 -13.82 2.98 2.99
N LEU A 117 -12.74 2.84 3.76
CA LEU A 117 -12.77 2.12 5.03
C LEU A 117 -13.74 2.75 6.04
N TRP A 118 -13.77 4.08 6.13
CA TRP A 118 -14.72 4.77 7.01
C TRP A 118 -16.18 4.54 6.60
N LEU A 119 -16.49 4.54 5.30
CA LEU A 119 -17.82 4.23 4.76
C LEU A 119 -18.21 2.78 5.07
N LEU A 120 -17.34 1.81 4.76
CA LEU A 120 -17.60 0.39 5.00
C LEU A 120 -17.77 0.07 6.49
N LYS A 121 -17.02 0.75 7.37
CA LYS A 121 -17.20 0.63 8.82
C LYS A 121 -18.60 1.03 9.28
N LYS A 122 -19.19 2.07 8.68
CA LYS A 122 -20.55 2.51 9.00
C LYS A 122 -21.62 1.51 8.56
N VAL A 123 -21.42 0.87 7.40
CA VAL A 123 -22.38 -0.05 6.80
C VAL A 123 -22.27 -1.46 7.41
N LEU A 124 -21.06 -2.04 7.40
CA LEU A 124 -20.85 -3.45 7.75
C LEU A 124 -20.71 -3.70 9.25
N LYS A 125 -20.20 -2.71 10.00
CA LYS A 125 -19.94 -2.79 11.46
C LYS A 125 -19.16 -4.04 11.91
N SER A 126 -18.40 -4.66 10.99
CA SER A 126 -17.67 -5.90 11.20
C SER A 126 -16.28 -5.80 10.55
N GLU A 127 -15.24 -5.89 11.38
CA GLU A 127 -13.85 -5.85 10.94
C GLU A 127 -13.49 -7.05 10.04
N ARG A 128 -14.07 -8.22 10.33
CA ARG A 128 -13.86 -9.45 9.54
C ARG A 128 -14.43 -9.29 8.12
N SER A 129 -15.63 -8.72 8.00
CA SER A 129 -16.25 -8.51 6.70
C SER A 129 -15.46 -7.51 5.85
N ILE A 130 -14.95 -6.44 6.48
CA ILE A 130 -14.05 -5.47 5.82
C ILE A 130 -12.77 -6.16 5.33
N LEU A 131 -12.16 -7.03 6.15
CA LEU A 131 -10.98 -7.79 5.74
C LEU A 131 -11.29 -8.72 4.56
N ILE A 132 -12.40 -9.47 4.61
CA ILE A 132 -12.79 -10.39 3.53
C ILE A 132 -12.99 -9.62 2.21
N ILE A 133 -13.66 -8.47 2.24
CA ILE A 133 -13.83 -7.62 1.07
C ILE A 133 -12.47 -7.11 0.57
N GLY A 134 -11.59 -6.66 1.47
CA GLY A 134 -10.23 -6.24 1.12
C GLY A 134 -9.44 -7.36 0.43
N LEU A 135 -9.47 -8.57 0.98
CA LEU A 135 -8.80 -9.73 0.38
C LEU A 135 -9.40 -10.10 -0.97
N ALA A 136 -10.73 -10.09 -1.10
CA ALA A 136 -11.39 -10.36 -2.36
C ALA A 136 -10.96 -9.36 -3.44
N LEU A 137 -10.98 -8.05 -3.13
CA LEU A 137 -10.52 -7.00 -4.04
C LEU A 137 -9.06 -7.19 -4.43
N PHE A 138 -8.19 -7.51 -3.48
CA PHE A 138 -6.78 -7.80 -3.77
C PHE A 138 -6.63 -8.95 -4.75
N PHE A 139 -7.29 -10.08 -4.52
CA PHE A 139 -7.22 -11.23 -5.42
C PHE A 139 -7.84 -10.93 -6.78
N THR A 140 -8.87 -10.10 -6.86
CA THR A 140 -9.41 -9.60 -8.13
C THR A 140 -8.38 -8.78 -8.90
N GLY A 141 -7.74 -7.79 -8.25
CA GLY A 141 -6.68 -6.99 -8.88
C GLY A 141 -5.50 -7.83 -9.34
N TRP A 142 -5.09 -8.79 -8.50
CA TRP A 142 -4.05 -9.77 -8.80
C TRP A 142 -4.40 -10.64 -10.01
N ALA A 143 -5.62 -11.19 -10.06
CA ALA A 143 -6.07 -12.01 -11.18
C ALA A 143 -6.05 -11.22 -12.49
N ILE A 144 -6.47 -9.95 -12.48
CA ILE A 144 -6.41 -9.07 -13.66
C ILE A 144 -4.95 -8.85 -14.10
N GLN A 145 -4.02 -8.64 -13.16
CA GLN A 145 -2.60 -8.53 -13.50
C GLN A 145 -2.04 -9.83 -14.09
N MET A 146 -2.52 -10.99 -13.63
CA MET A 146 -2.14 -12.28 -14.20
C MET A 146 -2.66 -12.47 -15.62
N LEU A 147 -3.90 -12.09 -15.90
CA LEU A 147 -4.44 -12.11 -17.26
C LEU A 147 -3.60 -11.26 -18.22
N ARG A 148 -3.14 -10.08 -17.75
CA ARG A 148 -2.21 -9.22 -18.50
C ARG A 148 -0.88 -9.91 -18.79
N ILE A 149 -0.27 -10.53 -17.79
CA ILE A 149 1.07 -11.15 -17.92
C ILE A 149 1.01 -12.40 -18.81
N LEU A 150 -0.11 -13.14 -18.77
CA LEU A 150 -0.35 -14.31 -19.60
C LEU A 150 -0.89 -13.96 -21.00
N ASP A 151 -1.01 -12.67 -21.31
CA ASP A 151 -1.54 -12.13 -22.57
C ASP A 151 -2.87 -12.77 -22.99
N CYS A 152 -3.76 -13.00 -22.02
CA CYS A 152 -5.05 -13.61 -22.30
C CYS A 152 -5.94 -12.65 -23.11
N PRO A 153 -6.69 -13.14 -24.11
CA PRO A 153 -7.60 -12.29 -24.88
C PRO A 153 -8.83 -11.94 -24.03
N VAL A 154 -8.88 -10.71 -23.52
CA VAL A 154 -10.03 -10.18 -22.77
C VAL A 154 -10.65 -8.98 -23.50
N PRO A 155 -11.98 -8.81 -23.43
CA PRO A 155 -12.62 -7.59 -23.93
C PRO A 155 -12.00 -6.34 -23.28
N TYR A 156 -11.77 -5.30 -24.08
CA TYR A 156 -11.20 -4.02 -23.61
C TYR A 156 -9.82 -4.16 -22.91
N ALA A 157 -8.98 -5.11 -23.36
CA ALA A 157 -7.64 -5.33 -22.84
C ALA A 157 -6.81 -4.04 -22.72
N ASN A 158 -6.96 -3.11 -23.67
CA ASN A 158 -6.30 -1.80 -23.67
C ASN A 158 -6.64 -0.93 -22.46
N VAL A 159 -7.77 -1.17 -21.78
CA VAL A 159 -8.19 -0.48 -20.54
C VAL A 159 -7.85 -1.33 -19.32
N VAL A 160 -8.16 -2.63 -19.37
CA VAL A 160 -7.99 -3.57 -18.26
C VAL A 160 -6.51 -3.78 -17.91
N TYR A 161 -5.62 -3.73 -18.91
CA TYR A 161 -4.19 -3.96 -18.76
C TYR A 161 -3.39 -2.69 -18.44
N VAL A 162 -4.04 -1.54 -18.34
CA VAL A 162 -3.38 -0.33 -17.83
C VAL A 162 -3.06 -0.53 -16.35
N ASN A 163 -1.80 -0.33 -15.96
CA ASN A 163 -1.36 -0.52 -14.58
C ASN A 163 -2.24 0.24 -13.56
N SER A 164 -2.71 1.45 -13.91
CA SER A 164 -3.60 2.25 -13.06
C SER A 164 -4.97 1.60 -12.78
N PHE A 165 -5.39 0.60 -13.58
CA PHE A 165 -6.65 -0.12 -13.37
C PHE A 165 -6.58 -1.08 -12.17
N THR A 166 -5.42 -1.70 -11.94
CA THR A 166 -5.21 -2.65 -10.83
C THR A 166 -4.37 -2.07 -9.70
N ARG A 167 -3.49 -1.11 -10.00
CA ARG A 167 -2.64 -0.42 -9.02
C ARG A 167 -3.29 0.90 -8.60
N ASN A 168 -4.40 0.78 -7.88
CA ASN A 168 -5.17 1.93 -7.39
C ASN A 168 -5.55 1.81 -5.91
N PHE A 169 -6.34 2.76 -5.42
CA PHE A 169 -6.80 2.74 -4.03
C PHE A 169 -7.63 1.49 -3.69
N LEU A 170 -8.39 0.95 -4.65
CA LEU A 170 -9.37 -0.10 -4.40
C LEU A 170 -8.75 -1.50 -4.35
N PHE A 171 -7.90 -1.83 -5.31
CA PHE A 171 -7.34 -3.18 -5.45
C PHE A 171 -5.95 -3.34 -4.79
N LEU A 172 -5.27 -2.24 -4.48
CA LEU A 172 -3.96 -2.26 -3.84
C LEU A 172 -3.97 -1.63 -2.45
N SER A 173 -4.39 -0.36 -2.34
CA SER A 173 -4.21 0.40 -1.08
C SER A 173 -5.19 -0.03 0.01
N PHE A 174 -6.47 -0.14 -0.32
CA PHE A 174 -7.54 -0.52 0.59
C PHE A 174 -7.34 -1.91 1.20
N PRO A 175 -6.98 -2.97 0.44
CA PRO A 175 -6.71 -4.28 1.01
C PRO A 175 -5.64 -4.26 2.10
N TYR A 176 -4.51 -3.57 1.86
CA TYR A 176 -3.44 -3.46 2.86
C TYR A 176 -3.85 -2.63 4.08
N ILE A 177 -4.62 -1.55 3.87
CA ILE A 177 -5.20 -0.78 4.98
C ILE A 177 -6.19 -1.62 5.78
N ALA A 178 -7.02 -2.43 5.14
CA ALA A 178 -7.98 -3.32 5.77
C ALA A 178 -7.29 -4.40 6.62
N ILE A 179 -6.18 -4.96 6.14
CA ILE A 179 -5.31 -5.85 6.92
C ILE A 179 -4.82 -5.14 8.18
N GLY A 180 -4.21 -3.96 8.04
CA GLY A 180 -3.74 -3.18 9.19
C GLY A 180 -4.84 -2.88 10.21
N TYR A 181 -6.00 -2.43 9.72
CA TYR A 181 -7.18 -2.15 10.51
C TYR A 181 -7.65 -3.38 11.30
N PHE A 182 -7.75 -4.54 10.64
CA PHE A 182 -8.12 -5.79 11.29
C PHE A 182 -7.11 -6.22 12.35
N LEU A 183 -5.80 -6.15 12.06
CA LEU A 183 -4.73 -6.53 13.01
C LEU A 183 -4.82 -5.77 14.34
N ARG A 184 -5.14 -4.46 14.27
CA ARG A 184 -5.32 -3.64 15.46
C ARG A 184 -6.51 -4.08 16.31
N HIS A 185 -7.63 -4.41 15.67
CA HIS A 185 -8.86 -4.84 16.35
C HIS A 185 -8.77 -6.27 16.89
N ALA A 186 -8.08 -7.15 16.18
CA ALA A 186 -7.84 -8.53 16.60
C ALA A 186 -6.92 -8.62 17.85
N GLN A 187 -6.31 -7.51 18.28
CA GLN A 187 -5.36 -7.45 19.41
C GLN A 187 -4.33 -8.58 19.36
N LEU A 188 -3.83 -8.94 18.17
CA LEU A 188 -2.89 -10.05 18.03
C LEU A 188 -1.62 -9.87 18.86
N GLU A 189 -1.25 -8.62 19.16
CA GLU A 189 -0.17 -8.26 20.08
C GLU A 189 -0.35 -8.80 21.52
N LYS A 190 -1.60 -8.98 21.98
CA LYS A 190 -1.90 -9.62 23.27
C LYS A 190 -2.02 -11.13 23.17
N ARG A 191 -2.33 -11.64 21.97
CA ARG A 191 -2.56 -13.07 21.72
C ARG A 191 -1.29 -13.82 21.34
N TRP A 192 -0.29 -13.11 20.82
CA TRP A 192 1.07 -13.61 20.58
C TRP A 192 2.09 -12.67 21.23
N PRO A 193 2.74 -13.08 22.35
CA PRO A 193 3.83 -12.29 22.92
C PRO A 193 4.98 -12.18 21.91
N ALA A 194 5.63 -11.01 21.88
CA ALA A 194 6.61 -10.57 20.87
C ALA A 194 7.75 -11.56 20.55
N CYS A 195 8.07 -12.47 21.48
CA CYS A 195 9.06 -13.53 21.31
C CYS A 195 8.69 -14.53 20.19
N TRP A 196 7.40 -14.70 19.88
CA TRP A 196 6.92 -15.65 18.86
C TRP A 196 6.88 -15.08 17.43
N LEU A 197 6.75 -13.76 17.27
CA LEU A 197 6.76 -13.11 15.95
C LEU A 197 8.18 -12.96 15.41
N GLN A 198 9.17 -12.74 16.29
CA GLN A 198 10.58 -12.64 15.91
C GLN A 198 11.14 -13.95 15.36
N SER A 199 10.69 -15.10 15.89
CA SER A 199 11.18 -16.40 15.42
C SER A 199 10.67 -16.73 14.01
N ARG A 200 9.36 -16.58 13.71
CA ARG A 200 8.82 -16.99 12.39
C ARG A 200 9.05 -16.01 11.24
N LEU A 201 9.21 -14.71 11.49
CA LEU A 201 9.63 -13.77 10.43
C LEU A 201 11.06 -14.05 9.96
N LEU A 202 11.93 -14.61 10.82
CA LEU A 202 13.26 -15.10 10.44
C LEU A 202 13.26 -16.46 9.72
N TYR A 203 12.23 -17.30 9.91
CA TYR A 203 12.17 -18.65 9.31
C TYR A 203 11.28 -18.76 8.05
N MET A 204 10.63 -17.69 7.60
CA MET A 204 9.85 -17.68 6.36
C MET A 204 10.61 -17.62 5.00
N PRO A 205 11.96 -17.64 4.87
CA PRO A 205 12.56 -17.64 3.53
C PRO A 205 12.85 -19.04 2.94
N ARG A 206 12.53 -20.16 3.59
CA ARG A 206 13.07 -21.47 3.16
C ARG A 206 12.22 -22.38 2.29
N LEU A 207 10.95 -22.07 1.98
CA LEU A 207 10.10 -23.07 1.29
C LEU A 207 9.36 -22.64 0.03
N VAL A 208 9.47 -21.40 -0.47
CA VAL A 208 8.79 -21.07 -1.73
C VAL A 208 9.54 -20.08 -2.62
N PRO A 209 10.84 -20.23 -2.95
CA PRO A 209 11.52 -19.23 -3.78
C PRO A 209 10.86 -19.04 -5.15
N CYS A 210 10.51 -20.12 -5.85
CA CYS A 210 10.07 -20.01 -7.26
C CYS A 210 8.61 -19.56 -7.44
N LEU A 211 7.71 -19.88 -6.49
CA LEU A 211 6.30 -19.47 -6.54
C LEU A 211 6.10 -18.08 -5.91
N TRP A 212 6.86 -17.71 -4.86
CA TRP A 212 6.84 -16.34 -4.34
C TRP A 212 7.44 -15.31 -5.30
N GLN A 213 8.46 -15.67 -6.09
CA GLN A 213 9.05 -14.77 -7.09
C GLN A 213 8.06 -14.37 -8.18
N ARG A 214 7.18 -15.30 -8.60
CA ARG A 214 6.11 -15.01 -9.57
C ARG A 214 4.90 -14.33 -8.92
N LEU A 215 4.59 -14.68 -7.67
CA LEU A 215 3.52 -14.03 -6.90
C LEU A 215 3.85 -12.58 -6.55
N LEU A 216 5.09 -12.22 -6.21
CA LEU A 216 5.50 -10.84 -5.97
C LEU A 216 5.41 -9.97 -7.23
N PHE A 217 5.71 -10.52 -8.41
CA PHE A 217 5.56 -9.85 -9.70
C PHE A 217 4.10 -9.58 -10.09
N ALA A 218 3.19 -10.37 -9.54
CA ALA A 218 1.76 -10.28 -9.74
C ALA A 218 1.06 -9.40 -8.69
N ILE A 219 1.76 -9.11 -7.59
CA ILE A 219 1.23 -8.39 -6.42
C ILE A 219 1.69 -6.93 -6.42
N ILE A 220 2.68 -6.54 -7.25
CA ILE A 220 3.27 -5.18 -7.21
C ILE A 220 3.65 -4.60 -8.57
#